data_AF-A0A960ZAS9-F1
#
_entry.id   AF-A0A960ZAS9-F1
#
_cell.length_a   1.000
_cell.length_b   1.000
_cell.length_c   1.000
_cell.angle_alpha   90.00
_cell.angle_beta   90.00
_cell.angle_gamma   90.00
#
_symmetry.space_group_name_H-M   'P 1'
#
loop_
_entity.id
_entity.type
_entity.pdbx_description
1 polymer ?
#
loop_
_entity_poly.entity_id
_entity_poly.type
_entity_poly.pdbx_seq_one_letter_code
_entity_poly.pdbx_strand_id
1 'polypeptide(L)'
;MNIICEKLLKFRFLFLLSIYIFYSTSFVFGDTIKLKSGETLSGKFISESQDEIIFDTFKEKLTLDKKNVQSVELGYAGVPVCYKLSLNPSENCDNFLYSFTKDEIVLTVDGGADIKKYKLIEVNSIKLSKANAGSDILSKLPEGIKIRIINTSEEEIQGTIESINSSQVQIVDKAGKSITIPAGNIQTLYWESEGLLVKAKNVAKYTIPGLVQFDYNKPKSISLIGLTLFFGAAAYMEYNAAQKALNNNTNIIPVGDYFIIGNNFLPSNNYTFHRNRMNMAIGGLVGVGLFHLYDVFFNPPEAETEEDSISIQLKQSPMFFQSNNVYNKDLKGFEFKYTHRF
;
A
#
# COMPACT_ATOMS: atom_id res chain seq x y z
N MET A 1 -31.83 1.38 27.23
CA MET A 1 -30.54 0.70 27.50
C MET A 1 -29.53 0.81 26.35
N ASN A 2 -29.96 0.87 25.07
CA ASN A 2 -29.03 0.93 23.92
C ASN A 2 -28.27 2.26 23.72
N ILE A 3 -28.84 3.40 24.11
CA ILE A 3 -28.22 4.73 23.87
C ILE A 3 -26.97 4.96 24.74
N ILE A 4 -26.93 4.35 25.93
CA ILE A 4 -25.81 4.50 26.87
C ILE A 4 -24.61 3.69 26.40
N CYS A 5 -24.84 2.52 25.79
CA CYS A 5 -23.79 1.65 25.29
C CYS A 5 -23.05 2.27 24.08
N GLU A 6 -23.78 2.94 23.18
CA GLU A 6 -23.20 3.59 22.00
C GLU A 6 -22.32 4.80 22.35
N LYS A 7 -22.73 5.58 23.38
CA LYS A 7 -21.94 6.72 23.87
C LYS A 7 -20.64 6.27 24.57
N LEU A 8 -20.67 5.16 25.30
CA LEU A 8 -19.49 4.59 25.95
C LEU A 8 -18.49 4.02 24.94
N LEU A 9 -18.95 3.43 23.84
CA LEU A 9 -18.09 2.91 22.78
C LEU A 9 -17.38 4.05 22.03
N LYS A 10 -18.11 5.12 21.69
CA LYS A 10 -17.55 6.31 21.03
C LYS A 10 -16.52 7.03 21.89
N PHE A 11 -16.75 7.13 23.21
CA PHE A 11 -15.80 7.73 24.14
C PHE A 11 -14.50 6.92 24.28
N ARG A 12 -14.61 5.59 24.36
CA ARG A 12 -13.42 4.71 24.41
C ARG A 12 -12.60 4.78 23.13
N PHE A 13 -13.25 4.87 21.96
CA PHE A 13 -12.55 5.00 20.68
C PHE A 13 -11.82 6.35 20.56
N LEU A 14 -12.47 7.46 20.94
CA LEU A 14 -11.84 8.78 20.95
C LEU A 14 -10.67 8.87 21.94
N PHE A 15 -10.79 8.25 23.11
CA PHE A 15 -9.72 8.22 24.11
C PHE A 15 -8.51 7.42 23.62
N LEU A 16 -8.72 6.22 23.04
CA LEU A 16 -7.65 5.41 22.47
C LEU A 16 -7.00 6.08 21.25
N LEU A 17 -7.78 6.77 20.40
CA LEU A 17 -7.26 7.55 19.29
C LEU A 17 -6.40 8.72 19.78
N SER A 18 -6.79 9.40 20.87
CA SER A 18 -5.99 10.49 21.46
C SER A 18 -4.66 10.01 22.02
N ILE A 19 -4.64 8.83 22.66
CA ILE A 19 -3.41 8.19 23.15
C ILE A 19 -2.52 7.78 21.98
N TYR A 20 -3.09 7.21 20.91
CA TYR A 20 -2.34 6.85 19.70
C TYR A 20 -1.72 8.08 19.00
N ILE A 21 -2.44 9.20 18.96
CA ILE A 21 -1.91 10.47 18.42
C ILE A 21 -0.80 11.02 19.32
N PHE A 22 -0.92 10.91 20.64
CA PHE A 22 0.11 11.38 21.58
C PHE A 22 1.39 10.53 21.56
N TYR A 23 1.29 9.24 21.26
CA TYR A 23 2.45 8.34 21.14
C TYR A 23 3.14 8.39 19.77
N SER A 24 2.55 9.04 18.76
CA SER A 24 3.14 9.09 17.40
C SER A 24 4.03 10.31 17.14
N THR A 25 4.19 11.24 18.10
CA THR A 25 5.13 12.35 17.98
C THR A 25 6.50 11.98 18.57
N SER A 26 7.17 11.00 17.94
CA SER A 26 8.60 10.82 18.17
C SER A 26 9.34 11.97 17.49
N PHE A 27 9.77 12.97 18.27
CA PHE A 27 10.73 13.96 17.79
C PHE A 27 12.05 13.25 17.53
N VAL A 28 12.45 13.15 16.27
CA VAL A 28 13.77 12.65 15.89
C VAL A 28 14.65 13.88 15.69
N PHE A 29 15.71 14.00 16.48
CA PHE A 29 16.71 15.05 16.30
C PHE A 29 17.81 14.55 15.36
N GLY A 30 18.17 15.37 14.35
CA GLY A 30 19.04 14.97 13.24
C GLY A 30 20.47 15.51 13.29
N ASP A 31 20.76 16.46 14.17
CA ASP A 31 22.08 17.10 14.22
C ASP A 31 23.07 16.24 15.00
N THR A 32 24.33 16.28 14.59
CA THR A 32 25.40 15.50 15.22
C THR A 32 26.62 16.38 15.51
N ILE A 33 27.10 16.33 16.75
CA ILE A 33 28.35 16.97 17.16
C ILE A 33 29.42 15.90 17.37
N LYS A 34 30.55 16.04 16.67
CA LYS A 34 31.75 15.24 16.92
C LYS A 34 32.70 16.02 17.81
N LEU A 35 33.05 15.46 18.96
CA LEU A 35 34.03 16.01 19.89
C LEU A 35 35.45 15.57 19.49
N LYS A 36 36.45 16.38 19.83
CA LYS A 36 37.87 16.02 19.63
C LYS A 36 38.32 14.80 20.43
N SER A 37 37.54 14.41 21.45
CA SER A 37 37.70 13.15 22.17
C SER A 37 37.36 11.92 21.33
N GLY A 38 36.71 12.10 20.17
CA GLY A 38 36.15 11.03 19.35
C GLY A 38 34.70 10.67 19.70
N GLU A 39 34.14 11.24 20.77
CA GLU A 39 32.75 11.06 21.15
C GLU A 39 31.81 11.78 20.16
N THR A 40 30.68 11.15 19.84
CA THR A 40 29.68 11.69 18.92
C THR A 40 28.35 11.85 19.66
N LEU A 41 27.84 13.08 19.69
CA LEU A 41 26.61 13.44 20.38
C LEU A 41 25.51 13.74 19.35
N SER A 42 24.37 13.06 19.45
CA SER A 42 23.21 13.28 18.57
C SER A 42 22.13 14.08 19.29
N GLY A 43 21.54 15.06 18.60
CA GLY A 43 20.64 16.03 19.22
C GLY A 43 20.21 17.12 18.24
N LYS A 44 19.81 18.27 18.77
CA LYS A 44 19.40 19.46 18.04
C LYS A 44 20.33 20.60 18.37
N PHE A 45 20.92 21.20 17.35
CA PHE A 45 21.66 22.43 17.50
C PHE A 45 20.70 23.59 17.81
N ILE A 46 20.96 24.33 18.90
CA ILE A 46 20.13 25.45 19.32
C ILE A 46 20.76 26.78 18.90
N SER A 47 22.02 27.00 19.29
CA SER A 47 22.69 28.28 19.07
C SER A 47 24.19 28.19 19.31
N GLU A 48 24.93 29.14 18.75
CA GLU A 48 26.37 29.30 18.91
C GLU A 48 26.69 30.69 19.45
N SER A 49 27.55 30.76 20.48
CA SER A 49 28.13 32.00 21.02
C SER A 49 29.61 32.11 20.60
N GLN A 50 30.39 33.05 21.16
CA GLN A 50 31.81 33.17 20.78
C GLN A 50 32.62 31.91 21.14
N ASP A 51 32.43 31.35 22.34
CA ASP A 51 33.21 30.23 22.85
C ASP A 51 32.39 28.94 23.06
N GLU A 52 31.06 29.00 22.97
CA GLU A 52 30.20 27.87 23.35
C GLU A 52 29.18 27.52 22.26
N ILE A 53 28.79 26.25 22.25
CA ILE A 53 27.70 25.70 21.45
C ILE A 53 26.64 25.14 22.39
N ILE A 54 25.38 25.52 22.19
CA ILE A 54 24.24 25.00 22.93
C ILE A 54 23.58 23.91 22.08
N PHE A 55 23.53 22.69 22.62
CA PHE A 55 23.09 21.50 21.92
C PHE A 55 22.10 20.70 22.76
N ASP A 56 20.93 20.41 22.23
CA ASP A 56 19.86 19.69 22.94
C ASP A 56 19.92 18.20 22.61
N THR A 57 20.28 17.36 23.59
CA THR A 57 20.25 15.90 23.41
C THR A 57 18.93 15.33 23.91
N PHE A 58 18.66 14.05 23.64
CA PHE A 58 17.48 13.37 24.19
C PHE A 58 17.44 13.33 25.73
N LYS A 59 18.59 13.49 26.40
CA LYS A 59 18.69 13.41 27.86
C LYS A 59 18.63 14.79 28.48
N GLU A 60 19.35 15.73 27.88
CA GLU A 60 19.57 17.05 28.46
C GLU A 60 20.11 18.04 27.42
N LYS A 61 19.96 19.32 27.75
CA LYS A 61 20.55 20.43 27.04
C LYS A 61 21.99 20.62 27.51
N LEU A 62 22.95 20.44 26.61
CA LEU A 62 24.38 20.57 26.83
C LEU A 62 24.89 21.93 26.35
N THR A 63 25.84 22.49 27.10
CA THR A 63 26.67 23.62 26.67
C THR A 63 28.09 23.09 26.48
N LEU A 64 28.59 23.15 25.25
CA LEU A 64 29.88 22.59 24.85
C LEU A 64 30.85 23.71 24.48
N ASP A 65 32.07 23.68 25.01
CA ASP A 65 33.16 24.58 24.58
C ASP A 65 33.61 24.23 23.16
N LYS A 66 33.63 25.22 22.25
CA LYS A 66 34.07 25.05 20.86
C LYS A 66 35.45 24.44 20.73
N LYS A 67 36.34 24.68 21.68
CA LYS A 67 37.70 24.10 21.67
C LYS A 67 37.67 22.59 21.69
N ASN A 68 36.61 21.99 22.24
CA ASN A 68 36.42 20.55 22.35
C ASN A 68 35.59 19.97 21.20
N VAL A 69 35.00 20.82 20.36
CA VAL A 69 34.21 20.40 19.19
C VAL A 69 35.11 20.28 17.97
N GLN A 70 35.03 19.15 17.29
CA GLN A 70 35.75 18.87 16.05
C GLN A 70 34.93 19.32 14.83
N SER A 71 33.65 18.94 14.78
CA SER A 71 32.72 19.35 13.73
C SER A 71 31.27 19.30 14.22
N VAL A 72 30.43 20.16 13.64
CA VAL A 72 28.97 20.12 13.79
C VAL A 72 28.39 19.76 12.43
N GLU A 73 27.73 18.62 12.35
CA GLU A 73 27.00 18.16 11.17
C GLU A 73 25.52 18.52 11.40
N LEU A 74 25.09 19.59 10.73
CA LEU A 74 23.71 20.08 10.78
C LEU A 74 22.88 19.37 9.72
N GLY A 75 21.71 18.89 10.11
CA GLY A 75 20.77 18.23 9.21
C GLY A 75 20.84 16.71 9.25
N TYR A 76 19.73 16.10 8.85
CA TYR A 76 19.58 14.65 8.83
C TYR A 76 20.49 14.03 7.77
N ALA A 77 21.33 13.08 8.17
CA ALA A 77 22.04 12.23 7.22
C ALA A 77 21.04 11.48 6.32
N GLY A 78 21.14 11.69 5.01
CA GLY A 78 20.25 11.08 4.03
C GLY A 78 20.96 10.76 2.72
N VAL A 79 20.33 9.95 1.89
CA VAL A 79 20.86 9.57 0.57
C VAL A 79 20.40 10.61 -0.46
N PRO A 80 21.29 11.28 -1.22
CA PRO A 80 20.87 12.23 -2.24
C PRO A 80 19.85 11.62 -3.20
N VAL A 81 18.74 12.33 -3.43
CA VAL A 81 17.61 11.80 -4.18
C VAL A 81 17.05 12.81 -5.16
N CYS A 82 16.89 12.37 -6.41
CA CYS A 82 16.06 13.03 -7.40
C CYS A 82 14.68 12.40 -7.42
N TYR A 83 13.61 13.19 -7.36
CA TYR A 83 12.24 12.66 -7.40
C TYR A 83 11.31 13.55 -8.23
N LYS A 84 10.24 12.92 -8.73
CA LYS A 84 9.14 13.58 -9.45
C LYS A 84 7.83 13.30 -8.73
N LEU A 85 7.04 14.35 -8.47
CA LEU A 85 5.72 14.22 -7.87
C LEU A 85 4.66 14.05 -8.96
N SER A 86 3.55 13.41 -8.61
CA SER A 86 2.42 13.21 -9.54
C SER A 86 1.73 14.51 -9.93
N LEU A 87 1.64 15.46 -8.99
CA LEU A 87 1.03 16.79 -9.21
C LEU A 87 1.99 17.81 -9.83
N ASN A 88 3.30 17.61 -9.66
CA ASN A 88 4.32 18.47 -10.23
C ASN A 88 5.45 17.59 -10.83
N PRO A 89 5.45 17.37 -12.15
CA PRO A 89 6.38 16.45 -12.81
C PRO A 89 7.81 17.00 -12.93
N SER A 90 8.07 18.22 -12.46
CA SER A 90 9.44 18.76 -12.35
C SER A 90 10.28 17.87 -11.43
N GLU A 91 11.48 17.54 -11.90
CA GLU A 91 12.46 16.78 -11.13
C GLU A 91 13.13 17.67 -10.09
N ASN A 92 13.13 17.22 -8.82
CA ASN A 92 13.79 17.91 -7.73
C ASN A 92 14.94 17.04 -7.21
N CYS A 93 16.17 17.55 -7.22
CA CYS A 93 17.39 16.80 -6.89
C CYS A 93 18.15 17.32 -5.66
N ASP A 94 17.77 18.46 -5.08
CA ASP A 94 18.49 19.11 -3.98
C ASP A 94 18.06 18.61 -2.59
N ASN A 95 17.52 17.39 -2.53
CA ASN A 95 16.90 16.81 -1.34
C ASN A 95 17.55 15.46 -1.00
N PHE A 96 17.35 15.01 0.24
CA PHE A 96 17.87 13.72 0.68
C PHE A 96 16.74 12.78 1.11
N LEU A 97 16.92 11.49 0.83
CA LEU A 97 16.06 10.43 1.28
C LEU A 97 16.40 10.07 2.72
N TYR A 98 15.42 10.26 3.60
CA TYR A 98 15.52 9.86 5.00
C TYR A 98 14.99 8.44 5.24
N SER A 99 13.85 8.09 4.64
CA SER A 99 13.22 6.77 4.73
C SER A 99 12.33 6.49 3.52
N PHE A 100 12.28 5.24 3.06
CA PHE A 100 11.36 4.76 2.04
C PHE A 100 10.68 3.47 2.53
N THR A 101 9.34 3.49 2.57
CA THR A 101 8.50 2.34 2.94
C THR A 101 7.54 1.98 1.79
N LYS A 102 6.72 0.94 1.96
CA LYS A 102 5.70 0.55 0.97
C LYS A 102 4.59 1.59 0.80
N ASP A 103 4.38 2.45 1.79
CA ASP A 103 3.25 3.38 1.83
C ASP A 103 3.66 4.85 1.68
N GLU A 104 4.86 5.20 2.14
CA GLU A 104 5.35 6.59 2.16
C GLU A 104 6.85 6.70 1.91
N ILE A 105 7.25 7.87 1.43
CA ILE A 105 8.63 8.32 1.35
C ILE A 105 8.79 9.58 2.21
N VAL A 106 9.90 9.62 2.96
CA VAL A 106 10.25 10.74 3.82
C VAL A 106 11.52 11.38 3.27
N LEU A 107 11.40 12.63 2.87
CA LEU A 107 12.45 13.42 2.27
C LEU A 107 12.85 14.57 3.19
N THR A 108 14.13 14.86 3.27
CA THR A 108 14.60 16.10 3.88
C THR A 108 14.73 17.15 2.78
N VAL A 109 14.10 18.30 2.98
CA VAL A 109 14.08 19.40 2.03
C VAL A 109 14.91 20.58 2.52
N ASP A 110 15.17 21.52 1.62
CA ASP A 110 15.93 22.75 1.91
C ASP A 110 17.33 22.42 2.46
N GLY A 111 18.03 21.49 1.81
CA GLY A 111 19.38 21.08 2.20
C GLY A 111 19.46 20.28 3.50
N GLY A 112 18.35 19.71 3.97
CA GLY A 112 18.33 18.88 5.19
C GLY A 112 17.69 19.55 6.41
N ALA A 113 17.18 20.78 6.27
CA ALA A 113 16.65 21.59 7.36
C ALA A 113 15.20 21.22 7.77
N ASP A 114 14.41 20.70 6.83
CA ASP A 114 13.01 20.32 7.07
C ASP A 114 12.72 18.91 6.54
N ILE A 115 11.67 18.27 7.05
CA ILE A 115 11.23 16.94 6.63
C ILE A 115 9.84 17.02 6.01
N LYS A 116 9.72 16.51 4.78
CA LYS A 116 8.43 16.31 4.10
C LYS A 116 8.15 14.83 3.91
N LYS A 117 6.90 14.45 4.20
CA LYS A 117 6.37 13.11 3.94
C LYS A 117 5.47 13.15 2.73
N TYR A 118 5.67 12.21 1.81
CA TYR A 118 4.81 12.02 0.65
C TYR A 118 4.29 10.60 0.67
N LYS A 119 3.00 10.42 0.36
CA LYS A 119 2.47 9.08 0.11
C LYS A 119 3.08 8.55 -1.17
N LEU A 120 3.31 7.24 -1.25
CA LEU A 120 3.92 6.63 -2.43
C LEU A 120 3.05 6.82 -3.70
N ILE A 121 1.75 7.07 -3.54
CA ILE A 121 0.84 7.41 -4.64
C ILE A 121 1.06 8.82 -5.21
N GLU A 122 1.70 9.71 -4.47
CA GLU A 122 1.97 11.10 -4.87
C GLU A 122 3.33 11.25 -5.56
N VAL A 123 4.10 10.16 -5.64
CA VAL A 123 5.46 10.14 -6.20
C VAL A 123 5.48 9.28 -7.45
N ASN A 124 5.92 9.87 -8.56
CA ASN A 124 6.01 9.18 -9.85
C ASN A 124 7.30 8.39 -9.99
N SER A 125 8.42 8.96 -9.54
CA SER A 125 9.73 8.32 -9.67
C SER A 125 10.70 8.83 -8.62
N ILE A 126 11.65 7.96 -8.26
CA ILE A 126 12.75 8.23 -7.35
C ILE A 126 14.04 7.72 -8.02
N LYS A 127 15.10 8.51 -7.97
CA LYS A 127 16.44 8.15 -8.39
C LYS A 127 17.40 8.43 -7.24
N LEU A 128 18.06 7.39 -6.77
CA LEU A 128 19.10 7.45 -5.75
C LEU A 128 20.44 7.20 -6.41
N SER A 129 21.36 8.16 -6.28
CA SER A 129 22.71 8.03 -6.82
C SER A 129 23.70 7.96 -5.67
N LYS A 130 24.64 7.03 -5.78
CA LYS A 130 25.67 6.85 -4.77
C LYS A 130 26.66 8.02 -4.84
N ALA A 131 26.65 8.89 -3.82
CA ALA A 131 27.57 10.01 -3.77
C ALA A 131 29.01 9.56 -3.47
N ASN A 132 29.18 8.53 -2.63
CA ASN A 132 30.47 7.97 -2.22
C ASN A 132 30.38 6.45 -2.06
N ALA A 133 31.47 5.71 -2.24
CA ALA A 133 31.50 4.24 -2.15
C ALA A 133 30.94 3.65 -0.83
N GLY A 134 30.91 4.43 0.25
CA GLY A 134 30.37 4.06 1.57
C GLY A 134 28.94 4.52 1.89
N SER A 135 28.21 5.20 0.98
CA SER A 135 26.83 5.61 1.28
C SER A 135 25.88 4.41 1.25
N ASP A 136 25.20 4.17 2.37
CA ASP A 136 24.25 3.07 2.53
C ASP A 136 22.87 3.44 1.97
N ILE A 137 22.68 3.11 0.68
CA ILE A 137 21.40 3.26 -0.02
C ILE A 137 20.43 2.15 0.37
N LEU A 138 20.96 0.95 0.66
CA LEU A 138 20.17 -0.27 0.79
C LEU A 138 19.33 -0.27 2.06
N SER A 139 19.86 0.21 3.19
CA SER A 139 19.10 0.28 4.44
C SER A 139 17.87 1.17 4.39
N LYS A 140 17.76 2.02 3.37
CA LYS A 140 16.62 2.91 3.20
C LYS A 140 15.49 2.31 2.39
N LEU A 141 15.69 1.14 1.77
CA LEU A 141 14.74 0.55 0.83
C LEU A 141 13.88 -0.54 1.48
N PRO A 142 12.59 -0.62 1.14
CA PRO A 142 11.74 -1.71 1.58
C PRO A 142 11.90 -2.95 0.68
N GLU A 143 11.62 -4.13 1.22
CA GLU A 143 11.46 -5.35 0.42
C GLU A 143 10.15 -5.34 -0.39
N GLY A 144 10.09 -6.07 -1.50
CA GLY A 144 8.90 -6.25 -2.32
C GLY A 144 8.58 -5.10 -3.28
N ILE A 145 9.46 -4.11 -3.43
CA ILE A 145 9.30 -3.06 -4.45
C ILE A 145 10.04 -3.43 -5.75
N LYS A 146 9.46 -3.03 -6.88
CA LYS A 146 10.12 -3.11 -8.18
C LYS A 146 11.10 -1.97 -8.33
N ILE A 147 12.34 -2.29 -8.67
CA ILE A 147 13.42 -1.33 -8.88
C ILE A 147 14.19 -1.64 -10.14
N ARG A 148 14.98 -0.67 -10.56
CA ARG A 148 15.97 -0.78 -11.61
C ARG A 148 17.30 -0.27 -11.07
N ILE A 149 18.32 -1.10 -11.15
CA ILE A 149 19.67 -0.81 -10.67
C ILE A 149 20.58 -0.67 -11.88
N ILE A 150 21.41 0.39 -11.87
CA ILE A 150 22.58 0.49 -12.73
C ILE A 150 23.79 0.11 -11.88
N ASN A 151 24.50 -0.95 -12.30
CA ASN A 151 25.69 -1.40 -11.60
C ASN A 151 26.94 -0.60 -12.02
N THR A 152 28.07 -0.85 -11.35
CA THR A 152 29.36 -0.22 -11.68
C THR A 152 29.91 -0.57 -13.07
N SER A 153 29.39 -1.63 -13.68
CA SER A 153 29.71 -2.03 -15.06
C SER A 153 28.74 -1.43 -16.08
N GLU A 154 27.89 -0.48 -15.66
CA GLU A 154 26.82 0.14 -16.46
C GLU A 154 25.74 -0.83 -16.97
N GLU A 155 25.66 -2.04 -16.41
CA GLU A 155 24.60 -2.98 -16.72
C GLU A 155 23.33 -2.61 -15.94
N GLU A 156 22.21 -2.67 -16.63
CA GLU A 156 20.89 -2.41 -16.07
C GLU A 156 20.24 -3.72 -15.60
N ILE A 157 19.88 -3.78 -14.32
CA ILE A 157 19.21 -4.92 -13.71
C ILE A 157 17.85 -4.44 -13.19
N GLN A 158 16.77 -5.05 -13.67
CA GLN A 158 15.40 -4.73 -13.25
C GLN A 158 14.75 -5.94 -12.58
N GLY A 159 14.09 -5.72 -11.45
CA GLY A 159 13.31 -6.75 -10.78
C GLY A 159 12.70 -6.29 -9.47
N THR A 160 12.17 -7.24 -8.72
CA THR A 160 11.56 -7.00 -7.40
C THR A 160 12.53 -7.38 -6.30
N ILE A 161 12.69 -6.51 -5.31
CA ILE A 161 13.53 -6.79 -4.14
C ILE A 161 12.92 -7.94 -3.35
N GLU A 162 13.66 -9.03 -3.20
CA GLU A 162 13.28 -10.19 -2.38
C GLU A 162 13.80 -10.03 -0.95
N SER A 163 15.07 -9.67 -0.80
CA SER A 163 15.70 -9.43 0.50
C SER A 163 16.77 -8.35 0.40
N ILE A 164 16.98 -7.61 1.50
CA ILE A 164 18.05 -6.59 1.60
C ILE A 164 18.84 -6.79 2.90
N ASN A 165 20.16 -6.68 2.81
CA ASN A 165 20.99 -6.41 3.97
C ASN A 165 21.99 -5.28 3.66
N SER A 166 22.81 -4.90 4.64
CA SER A 166 23.77 -3.79 4.49
C SER A 166 24.88 -4.04 3.45
N SER A 167 25.07 -5.28 3.02
CA SER A 167 26.17 -5.69 2.12
C SER A 167 25.71 -6.06 0.71
N GLN A 168 24.45 -6.46 0.52
CA GLN A 168 23.91 -6.93 -0.74
C GLN A 168 22.38 -6.79 -0.80
N VAL A 169 21.87 -6.75 -2.02
CA VAL A 169 20.44 -6.83 -2.34
C VAL A 169 20.18 -8.05 -3.22
N GLN A 170 19.11 -8.78 -2.93
CA GLN A 170 18.63 -9.88 -3.74
C GLN A 170 17.38 -9.43 -4.51
N ILE A 171 17.40 -9.64 -5.83
CA ILE A 171 16.37 -9.18 -6.74
C ILE A 171 15.88 -10.37 -7.57
N VAL A 172 14.57 -10.55 -7.67
CA VAL A 172 13.95 -11.50 -8.60
C VAL A 172 13.62 -10.75 -9.89
N ASP A 173 14.23 -11.17 -10.99
CA ASP A 173 13.97 -10.59 -12.31
C ASP A 173 12.60 -11.03 -12.88
N LYS A 174 12.25 -10.54 -14.06
CA LYS A 174 10.97 -10.89 -14.72
C LYS A 174 10.87 -12.37 -15.10
N ALA A 175 11.99 -13.08 -15.23
CA ALA A 175 12.06 -14.49 -15.55
C ALA A 175 12.02 -15.36 -14.27
N GLY A 176 11.82 -14.77 -13.09
CA GLY A 176 11.81 -15.49 -11.82
C GLY A 176 13.20 -15.88 -11.32
N LYS A 177 14.28 -15.41 -11.98
CA LYS A 177 15.65 -15.69 -11.56
C LYS A 177 16.06 -14.71 -10.46
N SER A 178 16.55 -15.28 -9.35
CA SER A 178 17.09 -14.49 -8.24
C SER A 178 18.55 -14.08 -8.53
N ILE A 179 18.83 -12.78 -8.44
CA ILE A 179 20.11 -12.14 -8.72
C ILE A 179 20.56 -11.43 -7.44
N THR A 180 21.78 -11.72 -6.98
CA THR A 180 22.37 -11.05 -5.81
C THR A 180 23.38 -10.00 -6.27
N ILE A 181 23.20 -8.76 -5.80
CA ILE A 181 24.04 -7.62 -6.17
C ILE A 181 24.70 -7.05 -4.90
N PRO A 182 26.04 -7.03 -4.82
CA PRO A 182 26.74 -6.39 -3.70
C PRO A 182 26.47 -4.88 -3.66
N ALA A 183 26.32 -4.30 -2.47
CA ALA A 183 26.10 -2.87 -2.25
C ALA A 183 27.22 -1.99 -2.86
N GLY A 184 28.43 -2.53 -2.95
CA GLY A 184 29.57 -1.88 -3.60
C GLY A 184 29.38 -1.69 -5.11
N ASN A 185 28.63 -2.59 -5.76
CA ASN A 185 28.42 -2.61 -7.20
C ASN A 185 27.20 -1.79 -7.64
N ILE A 186 26.46 -1.18 -6.72
CA ILE A 186 25.28 -0.36 -7.04
C ILE A 186 25.74 1.08 -7.23
N GLN A 187 25.56 1.62 -8.43
CA GLN A 187 25.87 3.02 -8.73
C GLN A 187 24.62 3.90 -8.62
N THR A 188 23.53 3.47 -9.26
CA THR A 188 22.26 4.20 -9.24
C THR A 188 21.10 3.24 -9.07
N LEU A 189 20.10 3.66 -8.30
CA LEU A 189 18.85 2.95 -8.11
C LEU A 189 17.68 3.82 -8.54
N TYR A 190 16.79 3.24 -9.33
CA TYR A 190 15.58 3.85 -9.82
C TYR A 190 14.37 3.09 -9.31
N TRP A 191 13.39 3.83 -8.80
CA TRP A 191 12.06 3.35 -8.55
C TRP A 191 11.08 4.21 -9.34
N GLU A 192 10.11 3.56 -9.99
CA GLU A 192 9.04 4.24 -10.72
C GLU A 192 7.69 3.68 -10.24
N SER A 193 6.76 4.59 -9.99
CA SER A 193 5.37 4.23 -9.76
C SER A 193 4.80 3.57 -10.99
N GLU A 194 4.14 2.42 -10.82
CA GLU A 194 3.16 1.96 -11.81
C GLU A 194 2.15 3.10 -12.03
N GLY A 195 1.98 3.55 -13.27
CA GLY A 195 1.27 4.80 -13.56
C GLY A 195 -0.15 4.85 -12.98
N LEU A 196 -0.68 6.07 -12.76
CA LEU A 196 -2.02 6.28 -12.18
C LEU A 196 -3.11 5.46 -12.90
N LEU A 197 -2.99 5.31 -14.23
CA LEU A 197 -3.90 4.50 -15.05
C LEU A 197 -3.82 3.00 -14.75
N VAL A 198 -2.63 2.47 -14.45
CA VAL A 198 -2.42 1.06 -14.08
C VAL A 198 -2.96 0.80 -12.68
N LYS A 199 -2.73 1.71 -11.73
CA LYS A 199 -3.33 1.65 -10.39
C LYS A 199 -4.85 1.79 -10.43
N ALA A 200 -5.39 2.71 -11.23
CA ALA A 200 -6.83 2.87 -11.42
C ALA A 200 -7.45 1.63 -12.07
N LYS A 201 -6.78 1.00 -13.04
CA LYS A 201 -7.20 -0.28 -13.63
C LYS A 201 -7.21 -1.39 -12.58
N ASN A 202 -6.19 -1.46 -11.71
CA ASN A 202 -6.10 -2.46 -10.64
C ASN A 202 -7.19 -2.27 -9.57
N VAL A 203 -7.53 -1.04 -9.19
CA VAL A 203 -8.67 -0.76 -8.29
C VAL A 203 -10.00 -1.06 -8.99
N ALA A 204 -10.15 -0.61 -10.24
CA ALA A 204 -11.35 -0.84 -11.06
C ALA A 204 -11.66 -2.33 -11.21
N LYS A 205 -10.61 -3.17 -11.31
CA LYS A 205 -10.68 -4.63 -11.40
C LYS A 205 -11.50 -5.23 -10.27
N TYR A 206 -11.33 -4.76 -9.04
CA TYR A 206 -12.05 -5.27 -7.86
C TYR A 206 -13.38 -4.57 -7.59
N THR A 207 -13.64 -3.41 -8.20
CA THR A 207 -14.90 -2.68 -8.02
C THR A 207 -15.97 -3.02 -9.05
N ILE A 208 -15.59 -3.56 -10.23
CA ILE A 208 -16.53 -3.97 -11.28
C ILE A 208 -16.72 -5.49 -11.21
N PRO A 209 -17.88 -5.98 -10.74
CA PRO A 209 -18.12 -7.41 -10.66
C PRO A 209 -17.95 -8.10 -12.01
N GLY A 210 -17.12 -9.15 -12.04
CA GLY A 210 -16.82 -9.94 -13.23
C GLY A 210 -15.53 -9.55 -13.97
N LEU A 211 -14.95 -8.38 -13.70
CA LEU A 211 -13.71 -7.94 -14.38
C LEU A 211 -12.49 -8.77 -13.95
N VAL A 212 -12.36 -9.08 -12.65
CA VAL A 212 -11.34 -10.04 -12.18
C VAL A 212 -11.49 -11.37 -12.90
N GLN A 213 -12.70 -11.94 -12.92
CA GLN A 213 -12.95 -13.24 -13.53
C GLN A 213 -12.66 -13.25 -15.03
N PHE A 214 -12.85 -12.12 -15.72
CA PHE A 214 -12.59 -11.99 -17.15
C PHE A 214 -11.09 -12.06 -17.44
N ASP A 215 -10.29 -11.33 -16.67
CA ASP A 215 -8.83 -11.35 -16.80
C ASP A 215 -8.23 -12.76 -16.62
N TYR A 216 -8.89 -13.62 -15.84
CA TYR A 216 -8.47 -15.01 -15.60
C TYR A 216 -9.24 -16.04 -16.45
N ASN A 217 -9.87 -15.62 -17.56
CA ASN A 217 -10.62 -16.48 -18.48
C ASN A 217 -11.65 -17.40 -17.82
N LYS A 218 -12.22 -17.00 -16.67
CA LYS A 218 -13.24 -17.81 -16.00
C LYS A 218 -14.55 -17.77 -16.81
N PRO A 219 -15.24 -18.91 -16.96
CA PRO A 219 -16.42 -19.01 -17.84
C PRO A 219 -17.61 -18.16 -17.39
N LYS A 220 -17.68 -17.77 -16.11
CA LYS A 220 -18.77 -16.96 -15.54
C LYS A 220 -18.53 -15.45 -15.62
N SER A 221 -17.37 -15.02 -16.11
CA SER A 221 -16.95 -13.61 -16.14
C SER A 221 -17.87 -12.73 -16.98
N ILE A 222 -18.17 -13.16 -18.21
CA ILE A 222 -19.05 -12.45 -19.15
C ILE A 222 -20.46 -12.32 -18.57
N SER A 223 -20.97 -13.36 -17.90
CA SER A 223 -22.28 -13.32 -17.25
C SER A 223 -22.30 -12.33 -16.09
N LEU A 224 -21.24 -12.25 -15.29
CA LEU A 224 -21.15 -11.27 -14.18
C LEU A 224 -21.05 -9.84 -14.67
N ILE A 225 -20.24 -9.59 -15.70
CA ILE A 225 -20.16 -8.28 -16.35
C ILE A 225 -21.52 -7.91 -16.95
N GLY A 226 -22.15 -8.85 -17.67
CA GLY A 226 -23.46 -8.66 -18.29
C GLY A 226 -24.55 -8.34 -17.26
N LEU A 227 -24.61 -9.07 -16.14
CA LEU A 227 -25.55 -8.82 -15.06
C LEU A 227 -25.30 -7.47 -14.37
N THR A 228 -24.03 -7.12 -14.15
CA THR A 228 -23.66 -5.81 -13.60
C THR A 228 -24.15 -4.67 -14.50
N LEU A 229 -23.89 -4.76 -15.80
CA LEU A 229 -24.37 -3.78 -16.78
C LEU A 229 -25.89 -3.74 -16.85
N PHE A 230 -26.56 -4.90 -16.85
CA PHE A 230 -28.01 -5.00 -16.88
C PHE A 230 -28.66 -4.32 -15.67
N PHE A 231 -28.25 -4.68 -14.45
CA PHE A 231 -28.82 -4.09 -13.25
C PHE A 231 -28.41 -2.63 -13.05
N GLY A 232 -27.19 -2.24 -13.46
CA GLY A 232 -26.76 -0.84 -13.49
C GLY A 232 -27.60 0.02 -14.42
N ALA A 233 -27.83 -0.45 -15.65
CA ALA A 233 -28.70 0.24 -16.61
C ALA A 233 -30.15 0.30 -16.11
N ALA A 234 -30.68 -0.79 -15.56
CA ALA A 234 -32.03 -0.82 -14.99
C ALA A 234 -32.19 0.17 -13.83
N ALA A 235 -31.23 0.21 -12.89
CA ALA A 235 -31.26 1.15 -11.77
C ALA A 235 -31.21 2.61 -12.26
N TYR A 236 -30.37 2.91 -13.25
CA TYR A 236 -30.26 4.24 -13.84
C TYR A 236 -31.55 4.67 -14.57
N MET A 237 -32.13 3.77 -15.36
CA MET A 237 -33.39 4.03 -16.06
C MET A 237 -34.54 4.27 -15.08
N GLU A 238 -34.68 3.44 -14.05
CA GLU A 238 -35.72 3.59 -13.02
C GLU A 238 -35.50 4.83 -12.16
N TYR A 239 -34.25 5.21 -11.86
CA TYR A 239 -33.95 6.49 -11.18
C TYR A 239 -34.47 7.68 -11.98
N ASN A 240 -34.18 7.73 -13.28
CA ASN A 240 -34.64 8.80 -14.15
C ASN A 240 -36.17 8.82 -14.28
N ALA A 241 -36.81 7.64 -14.35
CA ALA A 241 -38.26 7.52 -14.37
C ALA A 241 -38.89 7.98 -13.04
N ALA A 242 -38.29 7.62 -11.90
CA ALA A 242 -38.71 8.08 -10.58
C ALA A 242 -38.60 9.61 -10.45
N GLN A 243 -37.50 10.21 -10.92
CA GLN A 243 -37.34 11.66 -10.90
C GLN A 243 -38.37 12.38 -11.76
N LYS A 244 -38.66 11.87 -12.96
CA LYS A 244 -39.73 12.39 -13.82
C LYS A 244 -41.11 12.26 -13.15
N ALA A 245 -41.38 11.13 -12.52
CA ALA A 245 -42.62 10.88 -11.81
C ALA A 245 -42.79 11.77 -10.56
N LEU A 246 -41.69 12.23 -9.96
CA LEU A 246 -41.69 13.16 -8.82
C LEU A 246 -41.91 14.62 -9.25
N ASN A 247 -41.40 15.00 -10.43
CA ASN A 247 -41.52 16.36 -10.96
C ASN A 247 -42.88 16.65 -11.63
N ASN A 248 -43.58 15.62 -12.12
CA ASN A 248 -44.87 15.75 -12.80
C ASN A 248 -46.09 15.62 -11.87
N ASN A 249 -45.88 15.65 -10.55
CA ASN A 249 -46.87 15.23 -9.57
C ASN A 249 -47.42 16.43 -8.77
N THR A 250 -48.19 17.27 -9.46
CA THR A 250 -48.93 18.37 -8.83
C THR A 250 -50.17 17.79 -8.15
N ASN A 251 -50.20 17.78 -6.83
CA ASN A 251 -51.37 17.34 -6.08
C ASN A 251 -52.25 18.55 -5.75
N ILE A 252 -53.56 18.42 -6.00
CA ILE A 252 -54.57 19.39 -5.58
C ILE A 252 -55.38 18.72 -4.47
N ILE A 253 -55.24 19.23 -3.24
CA ILE A 253 -55.94 18.69 -2.07
C ILE A 253 -57.04 19.70 -1.66
N PRO A 254 -58.32 19.33 -1.72
CA PRO A 254 -59.40 20.16 -1.18
C PRO A 254 -59.38 20.10 0.36
N VAL A 255 -59.34 21.26 1.03
CA VAL A 255 -59.39 21.37 2.49
C VAL A 255 -60.43 22.44 2.85
N GLY A 256 -61.65 22.02 3.19
CA GLY A 256 -62.76 22.96 3.43
C GLY A 256 -63.06 23.78 2.17
N ASP A 257 -63.01 25.11 2.29
CA ASP A 257 -63.33 26.06 1.21
C ASP A 257 -62.12 26.47 0.35
N TYR A 258 -60.94 25.89 0.57
CA TYR A 258 -59.73 26.22 -0.18
C TYR A 258 -59.02 24.98 -0.75
N PHE A 259 -58.29 25.21 -1.86
CA PHE A 259 -57.44 24.21 -2.49
C PHE A 259 -55.98 24.44 -2.12
N ILE A 260 -55.31 23.40 -1.65
CA ILE A 260 -53.85 23.40 -1.51
C ILE A 260 -53.27 22.78 -2.79
N ILE A 261 -52.58 23.59 -3.58
CA ILE A 261 -51.82 23.16 -4.75
C ILE A 261 -50.37 23.06 -4.31
N GLY A 262 -49.80 21.86 -4.37
CA GLY A 262 -48.37 21.70 -4.18
C GLY A 262 -47.86 20.36 -4.64
N ASN A 263 -46.55 20.30 -4.85
CA ASN A 263 -45.90 19.09 -5.33
C ASN A 263 -45.62 18.17 -4.15
N ASN A 264 -45.85 16.86 -4.33
CA ASN A 264 -45.30 15.80 -3.46
C ASN A 264 -45.79 15.75 -2.00
N PHE A 265 -47.03 16.15 -1.70
CA PHE A 265 -47.60 15.90 -0.35
C PHE A 265 -47.80 14.40 -0.02
N LEU A 266 -48.00 13.56 -1.04
CA LEU A 266 -48.07 12.11 -0.94
C LEU A 266 -47.27 11.52 -2.11
N PRO A 267 -46.42 10.50 -1.88
CA PRO A 267 -45.72 9.84 -2.97
C PRO A 267 -46.76 9.22 -3.92
N SER A 268 -46.73 9.59 -5.21
CA SER A 268 -47.64 8.96 -6.18
C SER A 268 -47.35 7.47 -6.29
N ASN A 269 -48.39 6.70 -6.61
CA ASN A 269 -48.25 5.28 -6.97
C ASN A 269 -47.16 5.09 -8.04
N ASN A 270 -47.06 6.00 -9.01
CA ASN A 270 -46.03 5.99 -10.06
C ASN A 270 -44.62 6.17 -9.51
N TYR A 271 -44.38 7.15 -8.62
CA TYR A 271 -43.08 7.32 -7.98
C TYR A 271 -42.70 6.08 -7.15
N THR A 272 -43.64 5.55 -6.35
CA THR A 272 -43.38 4.36 -5.53
C THR A 272 -43.07 3.12 -6.37
N PHE A 273 -43.71 2.97 -7.52
CA PHE A 273 -43.49 1.88 -8.45
C PHE A 273 -42.06 1.90 -9.02
N HIS A 274 -41.63 3.05 -9.55
CA HIS A 274 -40.27 3.22 -10.08
C HIS A 274 -39.20 3.09 -8.99
N ARG A 275 -39.45 3.64 -7.80
CA ARG A 275 -38.54 3.49 -6.65
C ARG A 275 -38.40 2.01 -6.24
N ASN A 276 -39.47 1.25 -6.20
CA ASN A 276 -39.42 -0.18 -5.85
C ASN A 276 -38.65 -0.98 -6.91
N ARG A 277 -38.83 -0.70 -8.20
CA ARG A 277 -38.07 -1.34 -9.28
C ARG A 277 -36.59 -0.97 -9.27
N MET A 278 -36.28 0.30 -8.97
CA MET A 278 -34.91 0.76 -8.74
C MET A 278 -34.27 -0.01 -7.58
N ASN A 279 -34.97 -0.16 -6.45
CA ASN A 279 -34.49 -0.93 -5.30
C ASN A 279 -34.26 -2.40 -5.64
N MET A 280 -35.12 -3.01 -6.47
CA MET A 280 -34.90 -4.38 -6.98
C MET A 280 -33.64 -4.47 -7.85
N ALA A 281 -33.42 -3.49 -8.74
CA ALA A 281 -32.22 -3.45 -9.57
C ALA A 281 -30.94 -3.25 -8.75
N ILE A 282 -30.98 -2.37 -7.73
CA ILE A 282 -29.88 -2.19 -6.78
C ILE A 282 -29.64 -3.47 -5.97
N GLY A 283 -30.71 -4.15 -5.51
CA GLY A 283 -30.59 -5.44 -4.84
C GLY A 283 -29.94 -6.50 -5.74
N GLY A 284 -30.27 -6.50 -7.03
CA GLY A 284 -29.60 -7.32 -8.04
C GLY A 284 -28.11 -7.01 -8.17
N LEU A 285 -27.72 -5.72 -8.27
CA LEU A 285 -26.32 -5.29 -8.27
C LEU A 285 -25.56 -5.76 -7.03
N VAL A 286 -26.15 -5.58 -5.84
CA VAL A 286 -25.55 -6.03 -4.58
C VAL A 286 -25.38 -7.55 -4.58
N GLY A 287 -26.37 -8.30 -5.06
CA GLY A 287 -26.28 -9.75 -5.19
C GLY A 287 -25.15 -10.20 -6.12
N VAL A 288 -25.01 -9.54 -7.28
CA VAL A 288 -23.91 -9.79 -8.23
C VAL A 288 -22.56 -9.44 -7.61
N GLY A 289 -22.47 -8.32 -6.88
CA GLY A 289 -21.27 -7.90 -6.16
C GLY A 289 -20.86 -8.89 -5.08
N LEU A 290 -21.80 -9.36 -4.25
CA LEU A 290 -21.55 -10.37 -3.23
C LEU A 290 -21.10 -11.70 -3.83
N PHE A 291 -21.72 -12.13 -4.94
CA PHE A 291 -21.28 -13.33 -5.65
C PHE A 291 -19.87 -13.17 -6.24
N HIS A 292 -19.56 -12.00 -6.83
CA HIS A 292 -18.22 -11.69 -7.33
C HIS A 292 -17.17 -11.74 -6.21
N LEU A 293 -17.44 -11.12 -5.06
CA LEU A 293 -16.55 -11.17 -3.91
C LEU A 293 -16.38 -12.61 -3.41
N TYR A 294 -17.47 -13.36 -3.26
CA TYR A 294 -17.41 -14.77 -2.89
C TYR A 294 -16.51 -15.57 -3.84
N ASP A 295 -16.70 -15.41 -5.15
CA ASP A 295 -15.90 -16.13 -6.15
C ASP A 295 -14.43 -15.71 -6.14
N VAL A 296 -14.10 -14.43 -5.89
CA VAL A 296 -12.71 -13.96 -5.77
C VAL A 296 -12.03 -14.46 -4.50
N PHE A 297 -12.73 -14.51 -3.36
CA PHE A 297 -12.13 -14.89 -2.08
C PHE A 297 -12.07 -16.40 -1.86
N PHE A 298 -13.09 -17.15 -2.28
CA PHE A 298 -13.18 -18.59 -2.03
C PHE A 298 -12.69 -19.44 -3.19
N ASN A 299 -12.71 -18.91 -4.41
CA ASN A 299 -12.08 -19.53 -5.57
C ASN A 299 -11.06 -18.55 -6.16
N PRO A 300 -10.00 -18.17 -5.41
CA PRO A 300 -9.02 -17.21 -5.91
C PRO A 300 -8.53 -17.65 -7.29
N PRO A 301 -8.36 -16.72 -8.23
CA PRO A 301 -7.76 -17.07 -9.51
C PRO A 301 -6.41 -17.73 -9.22
N GLU A 302 -6.25 -18.98 -9.68
CA GLU A 302 -4.95 -19.63 -9.67
C GLU A 302 -4.00 -18.69 -10.39
N ALA A 303 -2.92 -18.30 -9.71
CA ALA A 303 -1.85 -17.58 -10.38
C ALA A 303 -1.46 -18.43 -11.60
N GLU A 304 -1.21 -17.78 -12.75
CA GLU A 304 -0.51 -18.42 -13.85
C GLU A 304 0.90 -18.78 -13.36
N THR A 305 1.00 -19.85 -12.58
CA THR A 305 2.22 -20.62 -12.46
C THR A 305 2.27 -21.43 -13.73
N GLU A 306 3.12 -20.98 -14.66
CA GLU A 306 3.78 -21.89 -15.58
C GLU A 306 4.16 -23.14 -14.76
N GLU A 307 3.60 -24.28 -15.17
CA GLU A 307 3.60 -25.52 -14.41
C GLU A 307 5.02 -26.00 -14.14
N ASP A 308 5.47 -25.86 -12.90
CA ASP A 308 6.29 -26.88 -12.23
C ASP A 308 5.71 -27.08 -10.83
N SER A 309 4.45 -27.53 -10.78
CA SER A 309 3.81 -27.93 -9.53
C SER A 309 4.22 -29.37 -9.18
N ILE A 310 5.15 -29.50 -8.23
CA ILE A 310 5.43 -30.78 -7.59
C ILE A 310 4.19 -31.19 -6.82
N SER A 311 3.40 -32.12 -7.38
CA SER A 311 2.30 -32.75 -6.65
C SER A 311 2.85 -33.83 -5.72
N ILE A 312 2.87 -33.54 -4.42
CA ILE A 312 3.12 -34.56 -3.39
C ILE A 312 1.83 -35.38 -3.25
N GLN A 313 1.73 -36.48 -4.00
CA GLN A 313 0.71 -37.48 -3.74
C GLN A 313 1.12 -38.29 -2.50
N LEU A 314 0.43 -38.05 -1.37
CA LEU A 314 0.47 -38.96 -0.23
C LEU A 314 -0.18 -40.28 -0.66
N LYS A 315 0.63 -41.25 -1.06
CA LYS A 315 0.17 -42.63 -1.23
C LYS A 315 -0.23 -43.14 0.16
N GLN A 316 -1.53 -43.22 0.42
CA GLN A 316 -2.02 -43.97 1.57
C GLN A 316 -1.64 -45.43 1.36
N SER A 317 -0.59 -45.89 2.05
CA SER A 317 -0.26 -47.32 2.09
C SER A 317 -1.43 -48.07 2.73
N PRO A 318 -1.87 -49.21 2.16
CA PRO A 318 -2.93 -50.00 2.74
C PRO A 318 -2.47 -50.51 4.12
N MET A 319 -3.27 -50.18 5.13
CA MET A 319 -3.04 -50.56 6.52
C MET A 319 -3.33 -52.06 6.67
N PHE A 320 -2.34 -52.91 6.41
CA PHE A 320 -2.33 -54.29 6.89
C PHE A 320 -1.67 -54.32 8.26
N PHE A 321 -2.50 -54.39 9.30
CA PHE A 321 -2.05 -54.78 10.63
C PHE A 321 -1.72 -56.28 10.60
N GLN A 322 -0.43 -56.62 10.62
CA GLN A 322 0.02 -57.84 11.28
C GLN A 322 1.06 -57.48 12.34
N SER A 323 0.67 -57.79 13.57
CA SER A 323 1.49 -57.80 14.77
C SER A 323 2.66 -58.76 14.58
N ASN A 324 3.90 -58.30 14.76
CA ASN A 324 4.79 -58.78 15.81
C ASN A 324 6.16 -58.08 15.73
N ASN A 325 6.60 -57.65 16.91
CA ASN A 325 7.94 -57.28 17.36
C ASN A 325 9.12 -57.50 16.40
N VAL A 326 9.96 -56.47 16.23
CA VAL A 326 11.40 -56.44 16.57
C VAL A 326 11.98 -55.11 16.07
N TYR A 327 12.86 -54.53 16.90
CA TYR A 327 13.69 -53.35 16.64
C TYR A 327 14.13 -53.18 15.17
N ASN A 328 13.76 -52.06 14.53
CA ASN A 328 14.73 -51.30 13.75
C ASN A 328 14.28 -49.85 13.53
N LYS A 329 15.28 -48.98 13.47
CA LYS A 329 15.19 -47.52 13.48
C LYS A 329 14.99 -47.06 12.02
N ASP A 330 13.75 -46.98 11.56
CA ASP A 330 13.46 -46.60 10.17
C ASP A 330 13.51 -45.08 9.96
N LEU A 331 14.53 -44.67 9.21
CA LEU A 331 14.62 -43.40 8.50
C LEU A 331 13.42 -43.27 7.56
N LYS A 332 12.58 -42.26 7.77
CA LYS A 332 11.60 -41.80 6.77
C LYS A 332 12.38 -41.15 5.61
N GLY A 333 12.75 -41.96 4.62
CA GLY A 333 13.27 -41.46 3.34
C GLY A 333 12.14 -40.85 2.52
N PHE A 334 12.36 -39.66 1.98
CA PHE A 334 11.52 -39.11 0.91
C PHE A 334 11.97 -39.73 -0.41
N GLU A 335 11.08 -40.42 -1.10
CA GLU A 335 11.34 -40.90 -2.46
C GLU A 335 10.82 -39.86 -3.45
N PHE A 336 11.73 -39.19 -4.17
CA PHE A 336 11.38 -38.28 -5.26
C PHE A 336 11.25 -39.07 -6.55
N LYS A 337 10.03 -39.18 -7.07
CA LYS A 337 9.80 -39.82 -8.37
C LYS A 337 9.57 -38.75 -9.44
N TYR A 338 10.60 -38.49 -10.22
CA TYR A 338 10.52 -37.62 -11.39
C TYR A 338 9.92 -38.40 -12.56
N THR A 339 8.80 -37.94 -13.10
CA THR A 339 8.18 -38.55 -14.29
C THR A 339 7.99 -37.47 -15.33
N HIS A 340 8.77 -37.53 -16.40
CA HIS A 340 8.64 -36.64 -17.55
C HIS A 340 7.70 -37.29 -18.56
N ARG A 341 6.63 -36.57 -18.97
CA ARG A 341 5.83 -36.93 -20.15
C ARG A 341 6.12 -35.89 -21.23
N PHE A 342 6.49 -36.39 -22.41
CA PHE A 342 6.67 -35.62 -23.63
C PHE A 342 5.34 -35.09 -24.16
#